data_AF-A0A9E1WFS1-F1
#
_entry.id   AF-A0A9E1WFS1-F1
#
_cell.length_a   1.000
_cell.length_b   1.000
_cell.length_c   1.000
_cell.angle_alpha   90.00
_cell.angle_beta   90.00
_cell.angle_gamma   90.00
#
_symmetry.space_group_name_H-M   'P 1'
#
loop_
_entity.id
_entity.type
_entity.pdbx_description
1 polymer ?
#
loop_
_entity_poly.entity_id
_entity_poly.type
_entity_poly.pdbx_seq_one_letter_code
_entity_poly.pdbx_strand_id
1 'polypeptide(L)'
;MSETTKEEDISKKPEDETELSFDAVDLMLEGDLKSQINYSMVKGIAQALDEKSQILIKAEESFEPQEEETFAEVALPEIEAMALAITEGCVDFTKIRFWEACATAEVAWEESKDADGNVMSKMPYGDPLETPGEGNRILANLKQISTWLAEVHSLHEKNGMGWVSPYGCPEDGQQAYDNRSNSINQLSHIIETVEKNFDI
;
A
#
# COMPACT_ATOMS: atom_id res chain seq x y z
N MET A 1 -47.04 -34.12 30.09
CA MET A 1 -47.24 -35.27 29.18
C MET A 1 -48.19 -34.78 28.10
N SER A 2 -47.80 -34.37 26.91
CA SER A 2 -46.51 -34.45 26.21
C SER A 2 -46.53 -33.33 25.18
N GLU A 3 -45.58 -32.40 25.23
CA GLU A 3 -45.36 -31.45 24.14
C GLU A 3 -44.09 -31.87 23.42
N THR A 4 -44.30 -32.29 22.18
CA THR A 4 -43.33 -32.74 21.19
C THR A 4 -42.33 -31.63 20.87
N THR A 5 -41.06 -31.90 21.18
CA THR A 5 -39.89 -31.18 20.70
C THR A 5 -39.85 -31.24 19.17
N LYS A 6 -39.94 -30.08 18.51
CA LYS A 6 -39.58 -29.95 17.10
C LYS A 6 -38.07 -29.89 17.01
N GLU A 7 -37.48 -30.91 16.39
CA GLU A 7 -36.10 -30.92 15.96
C GLU A 7 -35.92 -29.79 14.92
N GLU A 8 -35.14 -28.76 15.28
CA GLU A 8 -34.63 -27.81 14.31
C GLU A 8 -33.51 -28.49 13.52
N ASP A 9 -33.80 -28.72 12.25
CA ASP A 9 -32.90 -29.21 11.22
C ASP A 9 -31.77 -28.19 11.02
N ILE A 10 -30.65 -28.37 11.73
CA ILE A 10 -29.41 -27.64 11.50
C ILE A 10 -28.75 -28.24 10.25
N SER A 11 -29.35 -27.99 9.09
CA SER A 11 -28.64 -28.07 7.81
C SER A 11 -27.71 -26.86 7.73
N LYS A 12 -26.55 -26.94 8.41
CA LYS A 12 -25.40 -26.11 8.06
C LYS A 12 -25.11 -26.36 6.58
N LYS A 13 -25.42 -25.37 5.73
CA LYS A 13 -24.80 -25.29 4.40
C LYS A 13 -23.29 -25.46 4.60
N PRO A 14 -22.61 -26.24 3.74
CA PRO A 14 -21.16 -26.22 3.72
C PRO A 14 -20.74 -24.76 3.60
N GLU A 15 -19.89 -24.31 4.52
CA GLU A 15 -19.18 -23.05 4.39
C GLU A 15 -18.59 -23.04 2.97
N ASP A 16 -18.84 -21.96 2.23
CA ASP A 16 -18.21 -21.72 0.92
C ASP A 16 -16.77 -22.17 1.03
N GLU A 17 -16.39 -23.14 0.20
CA GLU A 17 -14.99 -23.46 -0.02
C GLU A 17 -14.31 -22.11 -0.27
N THR A 18 -13.42 -21.70 0.63
CA THR A 18 -12.57 -20.54 0.42
C THR A 18 -11.87 -20.79 -0.91
N GLU A 19 -12.40 -20.20 -1.99
CA GLU A 19 -11.74 -20.19 -3.29
C GLU A 19 -10.31 -19.75 -2.99
N LEU A 20 -9.35 -20.62 -3.28
CA LEU A 20 -7.94 -20.26 -3.18
C LEU A 20 -7.74 -19.06 -4.10
N SER A 21 -7.66 -17.87 -3.53
CA SER A 21 -7.41 -16.64 -4.27
C SER A 21 -5.94 -16.67 -4.67
N PHE A 22 -5.65 -17.14 -5.88
CA PHE A 22 -4.30 -17.09 -6.42
C PHE A 22 -3.96 -15.64 -6.79
N ASP A 23 -2.84 -15.15 -6.28
CA ASP A 23 -2.25 -13.90 -6.78
C ASP A 23 -1.60 -14.18 -8.15
N ALA A 24 -1.79 -13.30 -9.13
CA ALA A 24 -1.18 -13.45 -10.45
C ALA A 24 0.35 -13.55 -10.36
N VAL A 25 0.94 -12.80 -9.42
CA VAL A 25 2.38 -12.83 -9.16
C VAL A 25 2.82 -14.16 -8.55
N ASP A 26 2.04 -14.74 -7.62
CA ASP A 26 2.36 -16.04 -7.03
C ASP A 26 2.35 -17.17 -8.08
N LEU A 27 1.42 -17.10 -9.05
CA LEU A 27 1.40 -18.03 -10.19
C LEU A 27 2.64 -17.87 -11.09
N MET A 28 3.05 -16.63 -11.36
CA MET A 28 4.24 -16.36 -12.17
C MET A 28 5.55 -16.82 -11.51
N LEU A 29 5.57 -16.93 -10.18
CA LEU A 29 6.73 -17.35 -9.41
C LEU A 29 6.73 -18.85 -9.10
N GLU A 30 5.85 -19.66 -9.70
CA GLU A 30 5.82 -21.11 -9.46
C GLU A 30 7.20 -21.74 -9.71
N GLY A 31 7.72 -22.46 -8.71
CA GLY A 31 9.06 -23.06 -8.77
C GLY A 31 10.21 -22.14 -8.32
N ASP A 32 9.98 -20.85 -8.07
CA ASP A 32 10.94 -19.91 -7.49
C ASP A 32 10.57 -19.52 -6.04
N LEU A 33 10.86 -20.42 -5.10
CA LEU A 33 10.58 -20.22 -3.67
C LEU A 33 11.23 -18.96 -3.09
N LYS A 34 12.42 -18.56 -3.58
CA LYS A 34 13.11 -17.37 -3.09
C LYS A 34 12.30 -16.12 -3.41
N SER A 35 11.86 -15.99 -4.66
CA SER A 35 11.05 -14.84 -5.07
C SER A 35 9.67 -14.85 -4.42
N GLN A 36 9.04 -16.02 -4.23
CA GLN A 36 7.76 -16.12 -3.50
C GLN A 36 7.86 -15.61 -2.06
N ILE A 37 8.92 -16.00 -1.33
CA ILE A 37 9.16 -15.53 0.04
C ILE A 37 9.35 -14.02 0.07
N ASN A 38 10.18 -13.48 -0.84
CA ASN A 38 10.43 -12.04 -0.92
C ASN A 38 9.14 -11.27 -1.24
N TYR A 39 8.38 -11.72 -2.24
CA TYR A 39 7.11 -11.11 -2.61
C TYR A 39 6.12 -11.11 -1.43
N SER A 40 6.00 -12.23 -0.72
CA SER A 40 5.15 -12.35 0.47
C SER A 40 5.56 -11.37 1.59
N MET A 41 6.87 -11.17 1.80
CA MET A 41 7.36 -10.17 2.76
C MET A 41 7.00 -8.75 2.33
N VAL A 42 7.22 -8.42 1.05
CA VAL A 42 6.85 -7.11 0.49
C VAL A 42 5.35 -6.87 0.63
N LYS A 43 4.51 -7.87 0.34
CA LYS A 43 3.05 -7.79 0.49
C LYS A 43 2.64 -7.51 1.94
N GLY A 44 3.28 -8.16 2.91
CA GLY A 44 3.04 -7.88 4.33
C GLY A 44 3.41 -6.44 4.75
N ILE A 45 4.56 -5.95 4.27
CA ILE A 45 4.99 -4.55 4.49
C ILE A 45 4.02 -3.57 3.82
N ALA A 46 3.64 -3.86 2.58
CA ALA A 46 2.71 -3.06 1.79
C ALA A 46 1.35 -2.93 2.49
N GLN A 47 0.81 -4.04 3.00
CA GLN A 47 -0.43 -4.04 3.75
C GLN A 47 -0.32 -3.20 5.03
N ALA A 48 0.75 -3.35 5.80
CA ALA A 48 0.94 -2.59 7.03
C ALA A 48 1.03 -1.07 6.77
N LEU A 49 1.69 -0.67 5.67
CA LEU A 49 1.75 0.72 5.24
C LEU A 49 0.38 1.21 4.75
N ASP A 50 -0.30 0.42 3.90
CA ASP A 50 -1.59 0.78 3.32
C ASP A 50 -2.65 0.98 4.41
N GLU A 51 -2.71 0.10 5.41
CA GLU A 51 -3.63 0.27 6.55
C GLU A 51 -3.50 1.64 7.23
N LYS A 52 -2.29 2.20 7.32
CA LYS A 52 -2.07 3.53 7.91
C LYS A 52 -2.33 4.66 6.91
N SER A 53 -1.86 4.51 5.69
CA SER A 53 -2.14 5.47 4.61
C SER A 53 -3.64 5.65 4.39
N GLN A 54 -4.41 4.56 4.36
CA GLN A 54 -5.86 4.63 4.16
C GLN A 54 -6.60 5.34 5.29
N ILE A 55 -6.07 5.32 6.52
CA ILE A 55 -6.65 6.11 7.62
C ILE A 55 -6.49 7.60 7.34
N LEU A 56 -5.29 8.03 6.93
CA LEU A 56 -5.03 9.44 6.60
C LEU A 56 -5.74 9.87 5.32
N ILE A 57 -5.77 9.05 4.26
CA ILE A 57 -6.51 9.34 3.02
C ILE A 57 -7.98 9.58 3.33
N LYS A 58 -8.62 8.71 4.11
CA LYS A 58 -10.03 8.89 4.50
C LYS A 58 -10.24 10.12 5.37
N ALA A 59 -9.29 10.43 6.24
CA ALA A 59 -9.34 11.63 7.07
C ALA A 59 -9.23 12.90 6.21
N GLU A 60 -8.36 12.91 5.20
CA GLU A 60 -8.22 13.98 4.21
C GLU A 60 -9.48 14.16 3.38
N GLU A 61 -10.04 13.07 2.84
CA GLU A 61 -11.28 13.07 2.06
C GLU A 61 -12.49 13.62 2.86
N SER A 62 -12.49 13.42 4.18
CA SER A 62 -13.54 13.85 5.09
C SER A 62 -13.19 15.15 5.83
N PHE A 63 -12.09 15.81 5.48
CA PHE A 63 -11.60 16.97 6.21
C PHE A 63 -12.47 18.19 5.95
N GLU A 64 -12.99 18.79 7.02
CA GLU A 64 -13.69 20.06 7.00
C GLU A 64 -12.82 21.12 7.71
N PRO A 65 -12.21 22.06 6.97
CA PRO A 65 -11.34 23.09 7.56
C PRO A 65 -12.06 23.93 8.60
N GLN A 66 -11.44 24.16 9.76
CA GLN A 66 -11.85 25.23 10.67
C GLN A 66 -10.93 26.43 10.48
N GLU A 67 -11.48 27.55 9.98
CA GLU A 67 -10.73 28.75 9.60
C GLU A 67 -9.88 28.55 8.32
N GLU A 68 -8.60 28.92 8.33
CA GLU A 68 -7.70 28.85 7.17
C GLU A 68 -6.75 27.64 7.22
N GLU A 69 -6.97 26.70 8.14
CA GLU A 69 -6.14 25.51 8.28
C GLU A 69 -6.33 24.51 7.12
N THR A 70 -5.28 23.80 6.76
CA THR A 70 -5.29 22.73 5.77
C THR A 70 -5.11 21.37 6.43
N PHE A 71 -5.55 20.30 5.75
CA PHE A 71 -5.40 18.93 6.26
C PHE A 71 -3.92 18.62 6.60
N ALA A 72 -3.01 18.99 5.72
CA ALA A 72 -1.57 18.78 5.91
C ALA A 72 -1.02 19.49 7.16
N GLU A 73 -1.54 20.67 7.52
CA GLU A 73 -1.15 21.36 8.76
C GLU A 73 -1.63 20.61 10.00
N VAL A 74 -2.87 20.13 9.98
CA VAL A 74 -3.48 19.41 11.11
C VAL A 74 -2.86 18.03 11.29
N ALA A 75 -2.59 17.33 10.19
CA ALA A 75 -2.03 15.97 10.16
C ALA A 75 -0.50 15.92 10.09
N LEU A 76 0.18 17.07 10.31
CA LEU A 76 1.64 17.17 10.25
C LEU A 76 2.36 16.08 11.05
N PRO A 77 2.00 15.80 12.33
CA PRO A 77 2.71 14.79 13.13
C PRO A 77 2.62 13.39 12.51
N GLU A 78 1.45 13.02 12.00
CA GLU A 78 1.22 11.72 11.38
C GLU A 78 1.96 11.59 10.04
N ILE A 79 1.94 12.64 9.21
CA ILE A 79 2.66 12.68 7.93
C ILE A 79 4.16 12.54 8.15
N GLU A 80 4.73 13.28 9.12
CA GLU A 80 6.15 13.18 9.46
C GLU A 80 6.51 11.81 10.02
N ALA A 81 5.67 11.24 10.89
CA ALA A 81 5.90 9.91 11.44
C ALA A 81 5.91 8.83 10.34
N MET A 82 5.01 8.92 9.35
CA MET A 82 4.99 8.01 8.21
C MET A 82 6.25 8.16 7.36
N ALA A 83 6.66 9.39 7.06
CA ALA A 83 7.88 9.65 6.31
C ALA A 83 9.12 9.07 7.02
N LEU A 84 9.27 9.34 8.32
CA LEU A 84 10.39 8.82 9.12
C LEU A 84 10.38 7.30 9.22
N ALA A 85 9.21 6.67 9.33
CA ALA A 85 9.10 5.21 9.33
C ALA A 85 9.61 4.59 8.01
N ILE A 86 9.51 5.31 6.90
CA ILE A 86 10.02 4.88 5.60
C ILE A 86 11.51 5.18 5.44
N THR A 87 11.95 6.37 5.85
CA THR A 87 13.32 6.84 5.59
C THR A 87 14.34 6.38 6.63
N GLU A 88 13.91 6.20 7.88
CA GLU A 88 14.76 5.83 9.02
C GLU A 88 14.35 4.49 9.68
N GLY A 89 13.29 3.86 9.17
CA GLY A 89 12.77 2.61 9.71
C GLY A 89 13.62 1.38 9.38
N CYS A 90 13.05 0.20 9.66
CA CYS A 90 13.75 -1.08 9.54
C CYS A 90 13.76 -1.69 8.13
N VAL A 91 13.02 -1.10 7.18
CA VAL A 91 12.85 -1.62 5.82
C VAL A 91 13.63 -0.74 4.84
N ASP A 92 14.52 -1.34 4.06
CA ASP A 92 15.15 -0.68 2.92
C ASP A 92 14.24 -0.83 1.68
N PHE A 93 13.36 0.15 1.48
CA PHE A 93 12.42 0.17 0.36
C PHE A 93 13.12 0.25 -1.02
N THR A 94 14.39 0.66 -1.09
CA THR A 94 15.14 0.69 -2.36
C THR A 94 15.41 -0.69 -2.94
N LYS A 95 15.23 -1.75 -2.13
CA LYS A 95 15.37 -3.15 -2.57
C LYS A 95 14.13 -3.73 -3.20
N ILE A 96 12.99 -3.04 -3.10
CA ILE A 96 11.73 -3.51 -3.66
C ILE A 96 11.80 -3.40 -5.18
N ARG A 97 11.42 -4.47 -5.85
CA ARG A 97 11.35 -4.54 -7.30
C ARG A 97 10.02 -4.00 -7.79
N PHE A 98 10.01 -3.47 -9.00
CA PHE A 98 8.82 -2.83 -9.55
C PHE A 98 7.61 -3.77 -9.58
N TRP A 99 7.82 -5.03 -9.99
CA TRP A 99 6.78 -6.06 -10.01
C TRP A 99 6.33 -6.48 -8.60
N GLU A 100 7.18 -6.32 -7.57
CA GLU A 100 6.79 -6.57 -6.19
C GLU A 100 5.94 -5.42 -5.63
N ALA A 101 5.95 -4.24 -6.25
CA ALA A 101 5.30 -3.03 -5.76
C ALA A 101 3.99 -2.65 -6.50
N CYS A 102 3.74 -3.26 -7.67
CA CYS A 102 2.63 -2.93 -8.56
C CYS A 102 1.99 -4.22 -9.10
N ALA A 103 0.77 -4.12 -9.64
CA ALA A 103 0.16 -5.23 -10.38
C ALA A 103 0.69 -5.19 -11.81
N THR A 104 1.56 -6.14 -12.17
CA THR A 104 2.11 -6.26 -13.53
C THR A 104 1.44 -7.36 -14.35
N ALA A 105 0.55 -8.14 -13.75
CA ALA A 105 -0.20 -9.21 -14.39
C ALA A 105 -1.55 -9.42 -13.70
N GLU A 106 -2.49 -10.05 -14.40
CA GLU A 106 -3.77 -10.52 -13.88
C GLU A 106 -3.91 -12.04 -14.02
N VAL A 107 -4.81 -12.65 -13.23
CA VAL A 107 -5.08 -14.09 -13.33
C VAL A 107 -6.03 -14.33 -14.50
N ALA A 108 -5.54 -15.05 -15.51
CA ALA A 108 -6.35 -15.54 -16.62
C ALA A 108 -6.49 -17.07 -16.56
N TRP A 109 -7.44 -17.62 -17.31
CA TRP A 109 -7.78 -19.04 -17.28
C TRP A 109 -7.73 -19.66 -18.66
N GLU A 110 -6.93 -20.73 -18.80
CA GLU A 110 -6.97 -21.59 -19.97
C GLU A 110 -8.01 -22.69 -19.76
N GLU A 111 -9.08 -22.68 -20.57
CA GLU A 111 -10.13 -23.69 -20.55
C GLU A 111 -9.87 -24.77 -21.61
N SER A 112 -9.77 -26.03 -21.19
CA SER A 112 -9.85 -27.17 -22.10
C SER A 112 -11.30 -27.66 -22.19
N LYS A 113 -11.80 -27.89 -23.41
CA LYS A 113 -13.19 -28.29 -23.67
C LYS A 113 -13.27 -29.66 -24.33
N ASP A 114 -14.33 -30.41 -24.02
CA ASP A 114 -14.65 -31.67 -24.71
C ASP A 114 -15.21 -31.43 -26.13
N ALA A 115 -15.51 -32.51 -26.85
CA ALA A 115 -16.06 -32.46 -28.20
C ALA A 115 -17.45 -31.81 -28.29
N ASP A 116 -18.18 -31.75 -27.18
CA ASP A 116 -19.51 -31.12 -27.05
C ASP A 116 -19.41 -29.66 -26.58
N GLY A 117 -18.19 -29.16 -26.32
CA GLY A 117 -17.91 -27.80 -25.87
C GLY A 117 -17.97 -27.59 -24.35
N ASN A 118 -18.14 -28.64 -23.55
CA ASN A 118 -18.14 -28.54 -22.09
C ASN A 118 -16.71 -28.38 -21.56
N VAL A 119 -16.52 -27.52 -20.57
CA VAL A 119 -15.21 -27.30 -19.94
C VAL A 119 -14.80 -28.55 -19.13
N MET A 120 -13.69 -29.17 -19.52
CA MET A 120 -13.11 -30.35 -18.86
C MET A 120 -12.10 -29.96 -17.78
N SER A 121 -11.30 -28.91 -18.00
CA SER A 121 -10.40 -28.38 -16.98
C SER A 121 -10.11 -26.90 -17.20
N LYS A 122 -9.79 -26.22 -16.10
CA LYS A 122 -9.35 -24.82 -16.06
C LYS A 122 -7.98 -24.76 -15.43
N MET A 123 -7.03 -24.12 -16.09
CA MET A 123 -5.69 -23.90 -15.57
C MET A 123 -5.42 -22.39 -15.45
N PRO A 124 -5.10 -21.86 -14.27
CA PRO A 124 -4.81 -20.45 -14.11
C PRO A 124 -3.40 -20.13 -14.63
N TYR A 125 -3.22 -18.94 -15.20
CA TYR A 125 -1.91 -18.40 -15.57
C TYR A 125 -1.89 -16.89 -15.35
N GLY A 126 -0.68 -16.32 -15.22
CA GLY A 126 -0.51 -14.86 -15.15
C GLY A 126 -0.48 -14.25 -16.55
N ASP A 127 -1.45 -13.39 -16.87
CA ASP A 127 -1.49 -12.62 -18.11
C ASP A 127 -0.89 -11.22 -17.86
N PRO A 128 0.23 -10.85 -18.50
CA PRO A 128 0.86 -9.55 -18.28
C PRO A 128 -0.05 -8.38 -18.64
N LEU A 129 -0.08 -7.36 -17.78
CA LEU A 129 -0.80 -6.12 -18.04
C LEU A 129 0.01 -5.20 -18.95
N GLU A 130 -0.65 -4.55 -19.92
CA GLU A 130 -0.01 -3.54 -20.79
C GLU A 130 0.48 -2.33 -19.98
N THR A 131 -0.31 -1.91 -18.99
CA THR A 131 0.04 -0.86 -18.05
C THR A 131 -0.06 -1.40 -16.61
N PRO A 132 1.01 -1.30 -15.81
CA PRO A 132 0.97 -1.74 -14.42
C PRO A 132 -0.12 -1.01 -13.61
N GLY A 133 -0.90 -1.76 -12.84
CA GLY A 133 -1.87 -1.24 -11.88
C GLY A 133 -1.26 -1.02 -10.49
N GLU A 134 -2.04 -0.50 -9.54
CA GLU A 134 -1.55 -0.16 -8.20
C GLU A 134 -1.08 -1.38 -7.37
N GLY A 135 -1.53 -2.59 -7.70
CA GLY A 135 -1.10 -3.82 -7.02
C GLY A 135 -1.33 -3.81 -5.52
N ASN A 136 -0.29 -4.12 -4.75
CA ASN A 136 -0.33 -4.07 -3.28
C ASN A 136 -0.22 -2.63 -2.72
N ARG A 137 -0.22 -1.62 -3.60
CA ARG A 137 -0.30 -0.19 -3.28
C ARG A 137 0.90 0.38 -2.54
N ILE A 138 1.99 -0.37 -2.36
CA ILE A 138 3.19 0.16 -1.67
C ILE A 138 3.75 1.37 -2.41
N LEU A 139 3.87 1.32 -3.74
CA LEU A 139 4.37 2.45 -4.52
C LEU A 139 3.40 3.62 -4.51
N ALA A 140 2.10 3.36 -4.60
CA ALA A 140 1.06 4.39 -4.52
C ALA A 140 1.11 5.12 -3.17
N ASN A 141 1.24 4.37 -2.07
CA ASN A 141 1.33 4.92 -0.73
C ASN A 141 2.63 5.71 -0.49
N LEU A 142 3.78 5.24 -0.98
CA LEU A 142 5.03 5.98 -0.92
C LEU A 142 4.91 7.34 -1.61
N LYS A 143 4.27 7.38 -2.79
CA LYS A 143 4.00 8.62 -3.54
C LYS A 143 3.07 9.56 -2.76
N GLN A 144 1.97 9.05 -2.21
CA GLN A 144 1.03 9.86 -1.44
C GLN A 144 1.70 10.51 -0.22
N ILE A 145 2.49 9.73 0.54
CA ILE A 145 3.24 10.23 1.70
C ILE A 145 4.24 11.30 1.27
N SER A 146 4.92 11.09 0.13
CA SER A 146 5.83 12.10 -0.41
C SER A 146 5.11 13.39 -0.80
N THR A 147 3.90 13.32 -1.36
CA THR A 147 3.07 14.49 -1.68
C THR A 147 2.69 15.24 -0.40
N TRP A 148 2.14 14.56 0.59
CA TRP A 148 1.77 15.20 1.87
C TRP A 148 2.97 15.85 2.55
N LEU A 149 4.13 15.18 2.57
CA LEU A 149 5.33 15.73 3.20
C LEU A 149 5.82 17.00 2.48
N ALA A 150 5.73 17.02 1.13
CA ALA A 150 6.05 18.19 0.34
C ALA A 150 5.09 19.36 0.62
N GLU A 151 3.79 19.09 0.75
CA GLU A 151 2.79 20.11 1.14
C GLU A 151 3.11 20.70 2.52
N VAL A 152 3.36 19.86 3.53
CA VAL A 152 3.78 20.31 4.87
C VAL A 152 5.07 21.14 4.81
N HIS A 153 6.02 20.77 3.94
CA HIS A 153 7.26 21.54 3.75
C HIS A 153 6.99 22.93 3.16
N SER A 154 6.14 23.02 2.14
CA SER A 154 5.73 24.31 1.56
C SER A 154 4.95 25.18 2.54
N LEU A 155 4.08 24.58 3.36
CA LEU A 155 3.37 25.28 4.43
C LEU A 155 4.33 25.86 5.47
N HIS A 156 5.37 25.10 5.82
CA HIS A 156 6.41 25.58 6.74
C HIS A 156 7.20 26.76 6.17
N GLU A 157 7.55 26.72 4.88
CA GLU A 157 8.19 27.86 4.21
C GLU A 157 7.29 29.11 4.24
N LYS A 158 5.99 28.94 3.99
CA LYS A 158 5.00 30.02 3.98
C LYS A 158 4.75 30.61 5.37
N ASN A 159 4.60 29.77 6.39
CA ASN A 159 4.24 30.15 7.75
C ASN A 159 5.47 30.60 8.57
N GLY A 160 6.68 30.30 8.09
CA GLY A 160 7.96 30.70 8.67
C GLY A 160 8.51 29.69 9.68
N MET A 161 9.81 29.79 9.96
CA MET A 161 10.56 28.82 10.78
C MET A 161 10.16 28.78 12.26
N GLY A 162 9.29 29.67 12.74
CA GLY A 162 8.71 29.57 14.08
C GLY A 162 7.50 28.64 14.14
N TRP A 163 6.92 28.27 13.00
CA TRP A 163 5.58 27.65 12.92
C TRP A 163 5.48 26.32 13.65
N VAL A 164 6.45 25.43 13.43
CA VAL A 164 6.47 24.09 14.05
C VAL A 164 7.22 24.04 15.38
N SER A 165 7.82 25.15 15.81
CA SER A 165 8.55 25.17 17.07
C SER A 165 7.57 25.23 18.25
N PRO A 166 7.68 24.33 19.24
CA PRO A 166 6.84 24.36 20.44
C PRO A 166 6.91 25.69 21.21
N TYR A 167 8.00 26.44 21.03
CA TYR A 167 8.24 27.74 21.68
C TYR A 167 8.32 28.90 20.67
N GLY A 168 8.07 28.65 19.38
CA GLY A 168 8.22 29.65 18.32
C GLY A 168 9.67 30.04 18.00
N CYS A 169 10.65 29.24 18.42
CA CYS A 169 12.07 29.48 18.17
C CYS A 169 12.42 29.16 16.70
N PRO A 170 12.92 30.14 15.92
CA PRO A 170 13.28 29.93 14.52
C PRO A 170 14.34 28.84 14.30
N GLU A 171 15.26 28.64 15.23
CA GLU A 171 16.32 27.64 15.12
C GLU A 171 15.76 26.21 15.15
N ASP A 172 14.80 25.93 16.02
CA ASP A 172 14.17 24.61 16.12
C ASP A 172 13.36 24.29 14.86
N GLY A 173 12.62 25.27 14.34
CA GLY A 173 11.88 25.05 13.10
C GLY A 173 12.80 25.01 11.87
N GLN A 174 13.93 25.70 11.85
CA GLN A 174 14.93 25.49 10.78
C GLN A 174 15.42 24.04 10.77
N GLN A 175 15.73 23.47 11.94
CA GLN A 175 16.14 22.06 12.02
C GLN A 175 15.03 21.11 11.54
N ALA A 176 13.77 21.36 11.92
CA ALA A 176 12.64 20.56 11.45
C ALA A 176 12.41 20.70 9.94
N TYR A 177 12.58 21.90 9.39
CA TYR A 177 12.51 22.18 7.96
C TYR A 177 13.57 21.41 7.18
N ASP A 178 14.82 21.45 7.64
CA ASP A 178 15.95 20.77 7.01
C ASP A 178 15.79 19.24 7.08
N ASN A 179 15.34 18.71 8.22
CA ASN A 179 15.03 17.29 8.37
C ASN A 179 13.96 16.85 7.38
N ARG A 180 12.88 17.63 7.24
CA ARG A 180 11.81 17.35 6.29
C ARG A 180 12.31 17.36 4.85
N SER A 181 13.17 18.32 4.49
CA SER A 181 13.80 18.38 3.17
C SER A 181 14.62 17.11 2.88
N ASN A 182 15.38 16.63 3.87
CA ASN A 182 16.14 15.38 3.74
C ASN A 182 15.22 14.17 3.54
N SER A 183 14.14 14.05 4.31
CA SER A 183 13.16 12.98 4.15
C SER A 183 12.48 13.02 2.78
N ILE A 184 12.14 14.20 2.26
CA ILE A 184 11.59 14.37 0.90
C ILE A 184 12.57 13.85 -0.15
N ASN A 185 13.85 14.22 -0.05
CA ASN A 185 14.88 13.77 -0.99
C ASN A 185 15.06 12.25 -0.94
N GLN A 186 15.04 11.66 0.25
CA GLN A 186 15.16 10.21 0.42
C GLN A 186 13.94 9.46 -0.10
N LEU A 187 12.72 9.93 0.20
CA LEU A 187 11.48 9.37 -0.34
C LEU A 187 11.46 9.43 -1.87
N SER A 188 11.85 10.57 -2.45
CA SER A 188 11.95 10.73 -3.90
C SER A 188 12.93 9.72 -4.49
N HIS A 189 14.10 9.53 -3.87
CA HIS A 189 15.08 8.54 -4.31
C HIS A 189 14.55 7.10 -4.21
N ILE A 190 13.83 6.76 -3.13
CA ILE A 190 13.19 5.46 -2.96
C ILE A 190 12.19 5.20 -4.08
N ILE A 191 11.26 6.15 -4.32
CA ILE A 191 10.22 6.05 -5.35
C ILE A 191 10.87 5.84 -6.72
N GLU A 192 11.83 6.68 -7.09
CA GLU A 192 12.52 6.55 -8.37
C GLU A 192 13.26 5.22 -8.53
N THR A 193 13.85 4.71 -7.44
CA THR A 193 14.58 3.44 -7.46
C THR A 193 13.62 2.29 -7.69
N VAL A 194 12.50 2.23 -6.97
CA VAL A 194 11.48 1.19 -7.15
C VAL A 194 10.90 1.24 -8.56
N GLU A 195 10.58 2.44 -9.08
CA GLU A 195 10.04 2.62 -10.44
C GLU A 195 11.01 2.17 -11.54
N LYS A 196 12.31 2.18 -11.29
CA LYS A 196 13.34 1.77 -12.26
C LYS A 196 13.84 0.34 -12.04
N ASN A 197 13.43 -0.32 -10.96
CA ASN A 197 13.91 -1.64 -10.57
C ASN A 197 13.09 -2.77 -11.22
N PHE A 198 13.19 -2.89 -12.55
CA PHE A 198 12.42 -3.84 -13.36
C PHE A 198 12.96 -5.28 -13.36
N ASP A 199 14.02 -5.61 -12.61
CA ASP A 199 14.84 -6.83 -12.78
C ASP A 199 15.46 -6.93 -14.21
N ILE A 200 16.72 -6.51 -14.36
CA ILE A 200 17.59 -6.96 -15.48
C ILE A 200 18.58 -7.98 -14.92
#